data_AF-A0A932P2N9-F1
#
_entry.id   AF-A0A932P2N9-F1
#
_cell.length_a   1.000
_cell.length_b   1.000
_cell.length_c   1.000
_cell.angle_alpha   90.00
_cell.angle_beta   90.00
_cell.angle_gamma   90.00
#
_symmetry.space_group_name_H-M   'P 1'
#
loop_
_entity.id
_entity.type
_entity.pdbx_description
1 polymer ?
#
loop_
_entity_poly.entity_id
_entity_poly.type
_entity_poly.pdbx_seq_one_letter_code
_entity_poly.pdbx_strand_id
1 'polypeptide(L)'
;MTRREEETRADLLAELRKAGTRIGSSVDDVSRWLLRFVQREPSSLSAGDLSNLSYEIVHFLGHGVPDDSSRPVESGLASPLVRKGGTYIVRKGEYDLSGPWPTGWKFFPSPADIERFQTFAAGAVMSAVRGNGLVLDLPPVELRLSPPSWKVRPHTEDAGALWTYQIAHLLGKTAPRIHLCPECKTLFLADRVDQKFCSPRCQQKDATLRYRERHGLISGRPRGRPRKTETQPPKTAKPKGGKHGKSKR
;
A
#
# COMPACT_ATOMS: atom_id res chain seq x y z
N MET A 1 37.13 6.26 5.23
CA MET A 1 35.87 6.96 4.92
C MET A 1 36.07 8.43 5.22
N THR A 2 35.65 9.30 4.30
CA THR A 2 35.71 10.75 4.50
C THR A 2 34.47 11.22 5.27
N ARG A 3 34.58 12.29 6.06
CA ARG A 3 33.46 12.88 6.83
C ARG A 3 32.21 13.15 5.97
N ARG A 4 32.41 13.45 4.68
CA ARG A 4 31.35 13.68 3.68
C ARG A 4 30.61 12.40 3.29
N GLU A 5 31.31 11.26 3.23
CA GLU A 5 30.69 9.94 2.98
C GLU A 5 29.85 9.48 4.16
N GLU A 6 30.28 9.78 5.38
CA GLU A 6 29.54 9.47 6.61
C GLU A 6 28.24 10.28 6.72
N GLU A 7 28.30 11.58 6.40
CA GLU A 7 27.14 12.48 6.39
C GLU A 7 26.12 12.03 5.32
N THR A 8 26.58 11.73 4.10
CA THR A 8 25.71 11.21 3.02
C THR A 8 25.04 9.88 3.39
N ARG A 9 25.77 9.01 4.10
CA ARG A 9 25.23 7.73 4.61
C ARG A 9 24.18 7.97 5.69
N ALA A 10 24.40 8.92 6.59
CA ALA A 10 23.45 9.25 7.65
C ALA A 10 22.12 9.78 7.08
N ASP A 11 22.19 10.64 6.06
CA ASP A 11 21.02 11.17 5.36
C ASP A 11 20.24 10.08 4.63
N LEU A 12 20.93 9.18 3.93
CA LEU A 12 20.31 8.03 3.26
C LEU A 12 19.59 7.12 4.27
N LEU A 13 20.22 6.85 5.41
CA LEU A 13 19.59 6.07 6.48
C LEU A 13 18.37 6.78 7.08
N ALA A 14 18.38 8.12 7.17
CA ALA A 14 17.24 8.88 7.63
C ALA A 14 16.06 8.79 6.66
N GLU A 15 16.29 8.92 5.35
CA GLU A 15 15.25 8.76 4.33
C GLU A 15 14.68 7.34 4.28
N LEU A 16 15.53 6.33 4.45
CA LEU A 16 15.09 4.94 4.53
C LEU A 16 14.25 4.65 5.78
N ARG A 17 14.52 5.30 6.91
CA ARG A 17 13.66 5.22 8.11
C ARG A 17 12.30 5.85 7.84
N LYS A 18 12.25 7.01 7.17
CA LYS A 18 10.99 7.65 6.76
C LYS A 18 10.20 6.78 5.77
N ALA A 19 10.87 6.08 4.87
CA ALA A 19 10.22 5.09 4.01
C ALA A 19 9.58 3.94 4.82
N GLY A 20 10.29 3.43 5.82
CA GLY A 20 9.75 2.41 6.73
C GLY A 20 8.50 2.89 7.48
N THR A 21 8.44 4.15 7.92
CA THR A 21 7.24 4.68 8.57
C THR A 21 6.06 4.87 7.61
N ARG A 22 6.31 5.16 6.31
CA ARG A 22 5.26 5.24 5.28
C ARG A 22 4.70 3.87 4.89
N ILE A 23 5.53 2.83 4.92
CA ILE A 23 5.13 1.44 4.65
C ILE A 23 4.38 0.86 5.85
N GLY A 24 4.91 1.06 7.06
CA GLY A 24 4.43 0.45 8.29
C GLY A 24 5.17 -0.83 8.67
N SER A 25 4.77 -1.45 9.77
CA SER A 25 5.52 -2.54 10.41
C SER A 25 4.76 -3.86 10.52
N SER A 26 3.45 -3.87 10.21
CA SER A 26 2.64 -5.08 10.18
C SER A 26 2.45 -5.60 8.76
N VAL A 27 2.14 -6.90 8.61
CA VAL A 27 1.81 -7.53 7.32
C VAL A 27 0.65 -6.79 6.63
N ASP A 28 -0.32 -6.31 7.41
CA ASP A 28 -1.46 -5.53 6.92
C ASP A 28 -1.04 -4.16 6.40
N ASP A 29 -0.12 -3.46 7.09
CA ASP A 29 0.37 -2.16 6.64
C ASP A 29 1.15 -2.29 5.33
N VAL A 30 2.06 -3.27 5.26
CA VAL A 30 2.81 -3.57 4.03
C VAL A 30 1.86 -3.96 2.89
N SER A 31 0.80 -4.72 3.18
CA SER A 31 -0.22 -5.05 2.17
C SER A 31 -0.99 -3.82 1.71
N ARG A 32 -1.41 -2.93 2.62
CA ARG A 32 -2.08 -1.68 2.25
C ARG A 32 -1.14 -0.76 1.47
N TRP A 33 0.15 -0.72 1.81
CA TRP A 33 1.17 -0.03 1.02
C TRP A 33 1.26 -0.62 -0.40
N LEU A 34 1.35 -1.94 -0.55
CA LEU A 34 1.37 -2.60 -1.85
C LEU A 34 0.13 -2.25 -2.68
N LEU A 35 -1.06 -2.27 -2.07
CA LEU A 35 -2.29 -1.92 -2.77
C LEU A 35 -2.31 -0.44 -3.20
N ARG A 36 -1.77 0.48 -2.40
CA ARG A 36 -1.59 1.88 -2.82
C ARG A 36 -0.57 1.99 -3.95
N PHE A 37 0.53 1.25 -3.85
CA PHE A 37 1.60 1.21 -4.83
C PHE A 37 1.07 0.80 -6.21
N VAL A 38 0.36 -0.33 -6.33
CA VAL A 38 -0.15 -0.84 -7.61
C VAL A 38 -1.29 0.00 -8.21
N GLN A 39 -1.97 0.80 -7.39
CA GLN A 39 -3.07 1.67 -7.84
C GLN A 39 -2.64 3.10 -8.16
N ARG A 40 -1.37 3.45 -7.90
CA ARG A 40 -0.85 4.80 -8.16
C ARG A 40 -0.54 4.95 -9.64
N GLU A 41 -0.80 6.11 -10.21
CA GLU A 41 -0.44 6.38 -11.60
C GLU A 41 0.98 7.00 -11.64
N PRO A 42 1.99 6.34 -12.25
CA PRO A 42 3.38 6.85 -12.21
C PRO A 42 3.54 8.20 -12.91
N SER A 43 2.78 8.43 -13.99
CA SER A 43 2.82 9.66 -14.78
C SER A 43 2.34 10.89 -14.01
N SER A 44 1.58 10.70 -12.92
CA SER A 44 1.06 11.79 -12.10
C SER A 44 1.98 12.17 -10.94
N LEU A 45 3.15 11.55 -10.80
CA LEU A 45 4.03 11.72 -9.66
C LEU A 45 5.01 12.87 -9.84
N SER A 46 5.18 13.68 -8.79
CA SER A 46 6.27 14.65 -8.74
C SER A 46 7.62 13.94 -8.61
N ALA A 47 8.71 14.63 -8.94
CA ALA A 47 10.06 14.09 -8.73
C ALA A 47 10.32 13.72 -7.25
N GLY A 48 9.74 14.48 -6.31
CA GLY A 48 9.81 14.17 -4.88
C GLY A 48 9.03 12.91 -4.51
N ASP A 49 7.85 12.69 -5.11
CA ASP A 49 7.08 11.46 -4.91
C ASP A 49 7.81 10.23 -5.45
N LEU A 50 8.44 10.35 -6.63
CA LEU A 50 9.25 9.28 -7.20
C LEU A 50 10.43 8.93 -6.29
N SER A 51 11.12 9.94 -5.76
CA SER A 51 12.21 9.74 -4.79
C SER A 51 11.72 9.00 -3.54
N ASN A 52 10.59 9.43 -2.96
CA ASN A 52 9.98 8.77 -1.81
C ASN A 52 9.65 7.30 -2.11
N LEU A 53 9.12 7.03 -3.30
CA LEU A 53 8.76 5.69 -3.76
C LEU A 53 9.98 4.80 -3.96
N SER A 54 11.08 5.34 -4.47
CA SER A 54 12.34 4.62 -4.57
C SER A 54 12.87 4.21 -3.19
N TYR A 55 12.83 5.10 -2.20
CA TYR A 55 13.21 4.75 -0.82
C TYR A 55 12.27 3.70 -0.21
N GLU A 56 10.97 3.76 -0.49
CA GLU A 56 10.00 2.75 -0.07
C GLU A 56 10.32 1.38 -0.68
N ILE A 57 10.59 1.32 -1.98
CA ILE A 57 10.97 0.07 -2.65
C ILE A 57 12.25 -0.49 -2.06
N VAL A 58 13.30 0.33 -1.87
CA VAL A 58 14.56 -0.12 -1.27
C VAL A 58 14.34 -0.62 0.15
N HIS A 59 13.52 0.07 0.96
CA HIS A 59 13.15 -0.39 2.29
C HIS A 59 12.42 -1.74 2.24
N PHE A 60 11.43 -1.88 1.35
CA PHE A 60 10.67 -3.11 1.17
C PHE A 60 11.56 -4.28 0.71
N LEU A 61 12.50 -4.05 -0.20
CA LEU A 61 13.45 -5.07 -0.65
C LEU A 61 14.37 -5.53 0.49
N GLY A 62 14.86 -4.60 1.32
CA GLY A 62 15.78 -4.91 2.40
C GLY A 62 15.11 -5.54 3.63
N HIS A 63 13.90 -5.09 3.97
CA HIS A 63 13.18 -5.52 5.17
C HIS A 63 12.12 -6.60 4.92
N GLY A 64 11.55 -6.62 3.73
CA GLY A 64 10.56 -7.58 3.30
C GLY A 64 9.25 -7.53 4.08
N VAL A 65 8.57 -8.67 4.05
CA VAL A 65 7.33 -8.87 4.82
C VAL A 65 7.68 -9.14 6.28
N PRO A 66 7.06 -8.41 7.24
CA PRO A 66 7.23 -8.69 8.65
C PRO A 66 6.96 -10.16 8.97
N ASP A 67 7.83 -10.73 9.80
CA ASP A 67 7.63 -12.09 10.31
C ASP A 67 6.57 -12.02 11.41
N ASP A 68 5.47 -12.74 11.22
CA ASP A 68 4.44 -12.86 12.25
C ASP A 68 4.89 -13.96 13.21
N SER A 69 5.81 -13.62 14.10
CA SER A 69 6.39 -14.56 15.08
C SER A 69 5.37 -15.01 16.15
N SER A 70 4.06 -14.82 15.92
CA SER A 70 2.99 -15.32 16.79
C SER A 70 2.54 -16.74 16.43
N ARG A 71 2.93 -17.27 15.26
CA ARG A 71 2.87 -18.71 15.01
C ARG A 71 4.28 -19.27 15.11
N PRO A 72 4.55 -20.19 16.07
CA PRO A 72 5.65 -21.10 15.87
C PRO A 72 5.49 -21.66 14.46
N VAL A 73 6.56 -21.64 13.68
CA VAL A 73 6.67 -22.59 12.58
C VAL A 73 6.53 -23.93 13.26
N GLU A 74 5.31 -24.48 13.32
CA GLU A 74 5.14 -25.89 13.55
C GLU A 74 6.08 -26.51 12.52
N SER A 75 7.01 -27.28 13.04
CA SER A 75 7.99 -28.08 12.34
C SER A 75 7.32 -29.17 11.49
N GLY A 76 6.27 -28.80 10.76
CA GLY A 76 5.70 -29.50 9.64
C GLY A 76 6.36 -28.94 8.39
N LEU A 77 7.27 -29.72 7.83
CA LEU A 77 7.63 -29.72 6.42
C LEU A 77 6.36 -29.83 5.54
N ALA A 78 5.61 -28.74 5.45
CA ALA A 78 4.48 -28.55 4.54
C ALA A 78 4.55 -27.16 3.91
N SER A 79 5.77 -26.69 3.60
CA SER A 79 5.93 -25.84 2.42
C SER A 79 5.68 -26.71 1.19
N PRO A 80 4.92 -26.24 0.18
CA PRO A 80 4.79 -26.92 -1.11
C PRO A 80 6.13 -27.05 -1.86
N LEU A 81 7.21 -26.48 -1.33
CA LEU A 81 8.58 -26.63 -1.80
C LEU A 81 9.17 -27.98 -1.35
N VAL A 82 8.52 -29.09 -1.70
CA VAL A 82 9.23 -30.37 -1.77
C VAL A 82 10.04 -30.35 -3.07
N ARG A 83 11.32 -29.98 -2.97
CA ARG A 83 12.30 -30.35 -4.00
C ARG A 83 13.45 -31.10 -3.35
N LYS A 84 13.57 -32.38 -3.75
CA LYS A 84 14.69 -33.28 -3.47
C LYS A 84 16.03 -32.61 -3.84
N GLY A 85 17.00 -32.65 -2.93
CA GLY A 85 18.43 -32.67 -3.28
C GLY A 85 19.22 -31.36 -3.20
N GLY A 86 18.93 -30.45 -2.27
CA GLY A 86 19.78 -29.27 -2.03
C GLY A 86 20.62 -29.41 -0.75
N THR A 87 21.94 -29.41 -0.88
CA THR A 87 22.89 -29.36 0.24
C THR A 87 22.92 -27.96 0.84
N TYR A 88 22.73 -27.80 2.16
CA TYR A 88 22.88 -26.52 2.84
C TYR A 88 24.36 -26.20 3.04
N ILE A 89 24.85 -25.09 2.49
CA ILE A 89 26.20 -24.59 2.76
C ILE A 89 26.10 -23.47 3.81
N VAL A 90 26.38 -23.80 5.07
CA VAL A 90 26.49 -22.80 6.14
C VAL A 90 27.91 -22.21 6.08
N ARG A 91 28.05 -21.01 5.50
CA ARG A 91 29.33 -20.26 5.57
C ARG A 91 29.39 -19.48 6.88
N LYS A 92 30.39 -19.77 7.69
CA LYS A 92 30.69 -19.07 8.95
C LYS A 92 31.50 -17.82 8.63
N GLY A 93 30.84 -16.69 8.36
CA GLY A 93 31.50 -15.39 8.26
C GLY A 93 31.40 -14.62 9.57
N GLU A 94 32.45 -13.87 9.91
CA GLU A 94 32.34 -12.75 10.85
C GLU A 94 31.49 -11.67 10.18
N TYR A 95 30.35 -11.32 10.78
CA TYR A 95 29.44 -10.34 10.22
C TYR A 95 29.18 -9.23 11.23
N ASP A 96 29.31 -7.98 10.78
CA ASP A 96 28.88 -6.79 11.50
C ASP A 96 27.36 -6.82 11.67
N LEU A 97 26.91 -6.99 12.92
CA LEU A 97 25.51 -7.12 13.32
C LEU A 97 24.76 -5.77 13.39
N SER A 98 25.38 -4.66 12.97
CA SER A 98 24.85 -3.30 13.18
C SER A 98 23.96 -2.73 12.07
N GLY A 99 23.53 -3.50 11.07
CA GLY A 99 22.60 -2.97 10.06
C GLY A 99 21.79 -4.00 9.26
N PRO A 100 20.47 -3.83 9.12
CA PRO A 100 19.66 -4.56 8.12
C PRO A 100 19.91 -4.05 6.69
N TRP A 101 20.79 -3.07 6.53
CA TRP A 101 21.14 -2.49 5.25
C TRP A 101 22.33 -3.26 4.70
N PRO A 102 22.21 -3.90 3.54
CA PRO A 102 23.38 -4.38 2.83
C PRO A 102 24.24 -3.16 2.51
N THR A 103 25.33 -2.99 3.27
CA THR A 103 26.27 -1.87 3.23
C THR A 103 27.03 -1.72 1.91
N GLY A 104 26.61 -2.45 0.86
CA GLY A 104 27.08 -2.38 -0.53
C GLY A 104 25.97 -2.40 -1.59
N TRP A 105 24.68 -2.23 -1.22
CA TRP A 105 23.62 -2.11 -2.23
C TRP A 105 23.74 -0.80 -3.01
N LYS A 106 24.04 -0.94 -4.31
CA LYS A 106 24.12 0.15 -5.29
C LYS A 106 22.82 0.36 -6.06
N PHE A 107 21.78 -0.39 -5.72
CA PHE A 107 20.50 -0.33 -6.43
C PHE A 107 19.59 0.72 -5.82
N PHE A 108 19.30 1.76 -6.60
CA PHE A 108 18.20 2.68 -6.36
C PHE A 108 17.30 2.62 -7.60
N PRO A 109 16.02 2.28 -7.46
CA PRO A 109 15.18 2.03 -8.62
C PRO A 109 14.97 3.33 -9.41
N SER A 110 15.27 3.27 -10.70
CA SER A 110 14.92 4.30 -11.67
C SER A 110 13.40 4.33 -11.89
N PRO A 111 12.84 5.39 -12.52
CA PRO A 111 11.42 5.39 -12.90
C PRO A 111 10.99 4.16 -13.70
N ALA A 112 11.86 3.66 -14.59
CA ALA A 112 11.59 2.44 -15.36
C ALA A 112 11.60 1.18 -14.47
N ASP A 113 12.45 1.12 -13.44
CA ASP A 113 12.39 0.02 -12.46
C ASP A 113 11.07 0.05 -11.67
N ILE A 114 10.64 1.24 -11.24
CA ILE A 114 9.38 1.44 -10.52
C ILE A 114 8.22 0.93 -11.36
N GLU A 115 8.14 1.32 -12.63
CA GLU A 115 7.09 0.87 -13.55
C GLU A 115 7.10 -0.64 -13.75
N ARG A 116 8.29 -1.26 -13.88
CA ARG A 116 8.41 -2.72 -13.97
C ARG A 116 7.90 -3.41 -12.71
N PHE A 117 8.34 -2.94 -11.54
CA PHE A 117 7.91 -3.47 -10.25
C PHE A 117 6.42 -3.33 -10.02
N GLN A 118 5.86 -2.17 -10.39
CA GLN A 118 4.42 -1.91 -10.31
C GLN A 118 3.62 -2.80 -11.25
N THR A 119 4.06 -2.96 -12.50
CA THR A 119 3.41 -3.82 -13.49
C THR A 119 3.35 -5.27 -13.02
N PHE A 120 4.48 -5.79 -12.53
CA PHE A 120 4.55 -7.13 -11.96
C PHE A 120 3.60 -7.28 -10.75
N ALA A 121 3.68 -6.36 -9.79
CA ALA A 121 2.89 -6.40 -8.58
C ALA A 121 1.37 -6.29 -8.87
N ALA A 122 0.97 -5.43 -9.79
CA ALA A 122 -0.42 -5.29 -10.22
C ALA A 122 -0.94 -6.60 -10.83
N GLY A 123 -0.15 -7.24 -11.70
CA GLY A 123 -0.49 -8.55 -12.28
C GLY A 123 -0.62 -9.65 -11.22
N ALA A 124 0.31 -9.70 -10.26
CA ALA A 124 0.27 -10.66 -9.17
C ALA A 124 -0.94 -10.46 -8.24
N VAL A 125 -1.22 -9.22 -7.85
CA VAL A 125 -2.40 -8.86 -7.03
C VAL A 125 -3.70 -9.19 -7.76
N MET A 126 -3.81 -8.87 -9.04
CA MET A 126 -5.01 -9.18 -9.82
C MET A 126 -5.20 -10.69 -10.01
N SER A 127 -4.12 -11.45 -10.13
CA SER A 127 -4.18 -12.91 -10.16
C SER A 127 -4.73 -13.46 -8.84
N ALA A 128 -4.24 -12.95 -7.71
CA ALA A 128 -4.74 -13.30 -6.38
C ALA A 128 -6.24 -12.97 -6.21
N VAL A 129 -6.67 -11.78 -6.63
CA VAL A 129 -8.09 -11.36 -6.56
C VAL A 129 -9.00 -12.25 -7.41
N ARG A 130 -8.52 -12.74 -8.55
CA ARG A 130 -9.26 -13.63 -9.45
C ARG A 130 -9.28 -15.09 -8.96
N GLY A 131 -8.56 -15.41 -7.88
CA GLY A 131 -8.40 -16.79 -7.42
C GLY A 131 -7.51 -17.63 -8.33
N ASN A 132 -6.72 -17.00 -9.19
CA ASN A 132 -5.77 -17.68 -10.05
C ASN A 132 -4.51 -18.01 -9.25
N GLY A 133 -4.00 -19.24 -9.38
CA GLY A 133 -2.67 -19.58 -8.88
C GLY A 133 -1.61 -18.74 -9.59
N LEU A 134 -0.59 -18.31 -8.84
CA LEU A 134 0.57 -17.61 -9.39
C LEU A 134 1.74 -18.60 -9.45
N VAL A 135 2.22 -18.90 -10.66
CA VAL A 135 3.43 -19.68 -10.87
C VAL A 135 4.55 -18.70 -11.20
N LEU A 136 5.60 -18.70 -10.37
CA LEU A 136 6.74 -17.80 -10.52
C LEU A 136 8.02 -18.62 -10.64
N ASP A 137 8.77 -18.39 -11.70
CA ASP A 137 10.13 -18.87 -11.82
C ASP A 137 11.05 -17.90 -11.06
N LEU A 138 11.28 -18.21 -9.79
CA LEU A 138 12.19 -17.44 -8.95
C LEU A 138 13.64 -17.79 -9.32
N PRO A 139 14.49 -16.81 -9.64
CA PRO A 139 15.92 -17.07 -9.77
C PRO A 139 16.49 -17.54 -8.42
N PRO A 140 17.62 -18.24 -8.41
CA PRO A 140 18.26 -18.69 -7.19
C PRO A 140 18.53 -17.50 -6.25
N VAL A 141 18.06 -17.61 -5.01
CA VAL A 141 18.33 -16.64 -3.94
C VAL A 141 19.08 -17.35 -2.80
N GLU A 142 20.08 -16.70 -2.23
CA GLU A 142 20.71 -17.19 -1.02
C GLU A 142 19.83 -16.86 0.18
N LEU A 143 19.52 -17.82 1.04
CA LEU A 143 18.79 -17.54 2.27
C LEU A 143 19.78 -17.28 3.40
N ARG A 144 19.75 -16.07 3.96
CA ARG A 144 20.53 -15.69 5.14
C ARG A 144 19.70 -15.86 6.39
N LEU A 145 20.30 -16.53 7.39
CA LEU A 145 19.77 -16.70 8.73
C LEU A 145 20.63 -15.86 9.69
N SER A 146 20.03 -14.90 10.38
CA SER A 146 20.76 -14.00 11.29
C SER A 146 20.34 -14.23 12.75
N PRO A 147 21.22 -14.78 13.60
CA PRO A 147 21.02 -14.83 15.05
C PRO A 147 20.95 -13.40 15.65
N PRO A 148 20.25 -13.20 16.79
CA PRO A 148 19.50 -14.20 17.57
C PRO A 148 18.10 -14.48 17.02
N SER A 149 17.61 -13.67 16.07
CA SER A 149 16.22 -13.71 15.62
C SER A 149 15.89 -14.86 14.65
N TRP A 150 16.92 -15.55 14.11
CA TRP A 150 16.79 -16.61 13.10
C TRP A 150 15.92 -16.24 11.89
N LYS A 151 15.75 -14.94 11.62
CA LYS A 151 14.97 -14.44 10.50
C LYS A 151 15.61 -14.90 9.19
N VAL A 152 14.84 -15.62 8.39
CA VAL A 152 15.20 -15.99 7.03
C VAL A 152 15.03 -14.77 6.14
N ARG A 153 16.10 -14.36 5.46
CA ARG A 153 16.02 -13.30 4.44
C ARG A 153 16.62 -13.78 3.12
N PRO A 154 15.93 -13.56 1.99
CA PRO A 154 16.56 -13.73 0.70
C PRO A 154 17.67 -12.70 0.54
N HIS A 155 18.77 -13.14 -0.04
CA HIS A 155 19.92 -12.34 -0.39
C HIS A 155 20.29 -12.65 -1.83
N THR A 156 20.32 -11.61 -2.64
CA THR A 156 20.80 -11.62 -4.02
C THR A 156 21.13 -10.18 -4.40
N GLU A 157 21.96 -10.03 -5.42
CA GLU A 157 22.28 -8.73 -6.02
C GLU A 157 21.20 -8.28 -7.01
N ASP A 158 20.33 -9.19 -7.43
CA ASP A 158 19.21 -8.91 -8.33
C ASP A 158 17.99 -8.36 -7.54
N ALA A 159 17.75 -7.05 -7.70
CA ALA A 159 16.60 -6.39 -7.09
C ALA A 159 15.25 -6.92 -7.59
N GLY A 160 15.17 -7.36 -8.85
CA GLY A 160 13.98 -7.97 -9.43
C GLY A 160 13.67 -9.32 -8.76
N ALA A 161 14.67 -10.16 -8.56
CA ALA A 161 14.53 -11.41 -7.82
C ALA A 161 13.99 -11.21 -6.41
N LEU A 162 14.56 -10.24 -5.67
CA LEU A 162 14.08 -9.89 -4.33
C LEU A 162 12.65 -9.35 -4.37
N TRP A 163 12.34 -8.47 -5.32
CA TRP A 163 11.01 -7.93 -5.50
C TRP A 163 9.99 -9.07 -5.68
N THR A 164 10.24 -9.97 -6.63
CA THR A 164 9.38 -11.11 -6.92
C THR A 164 9.19 -12.02 -5.71
N TYR A 165 10.28 -12.32 -4.98
CA TYR A 165 10.20 -13.11 -3.74
C TYR A 165 9.34 -12.42 -2.68
N GLN A 166 9.58 -11.14 -2.40
CA GLN A 166 8.88 -10.42 -1.34
C GLN A 166 7.39 -10.25 -1.66
N ILE A 167 7.03 -9.99 -2.93
CA ILE A 167 5.63 -9.94 -3.37
C ILE A 167 4.97 -11.31 -3.21
N ALA A 168 5.62 -12.39 -3.64
CA ALA A 168 5.09 -13.74 -3.49
C ALA A 168 4.86 -14.09 -2.01
N HIS A 169 5.84 -13.79 -1.16
CA HIS A 169 5.76 -14.01 0.28
C HIS A 169 4.62 -13.20 0.93
N LEU A 170 4.43 -11.94 0.52
CA LEU A 170 3.35 -11.09 1.05
C LEU A 170 1.97 -11.61 0.64
N LEU A 171 1.81 -11.90 -0.65
CA LEU A 171 0.56 -12.44 -1.18
C LEU A 171 0.22 -13.80 -0.58
N GLY A 172 1.21 -14.65 -0.31
CA GLY A 172 0.99 -15.91 0.41
C GLY A 172 0.34 -15.73 1.78
N LYS A 173 0.54 -14.58 2.44
CA LYS A 173 -0.06 -14.25 3.74
C LYS A 173 -1.40 -13.51 3.62
N THR A 174 -1.60 -12.67 2.59
CA THR A 174 -2.73 -11.73 2.55
C THR A 174 -3.68 -11.86 1.38
N ALA A 175 -3.35 -12.65 0.35
CA ALA A 175 -4.18 -12.82 -0.85
C ALA A 175 -5.67 -13.11 -0.56
N PRO A 176 -6.05 -13.98 0.41
CA PRO A 176 -7.46 -14.26 0.69
C PRO A 176 -8.27 -13.04 1.16
N ARG A 177 -7.61 -11.98 1.63
CA ARG A 177 -8.22 -10.75 2.15
C ARG A 177 -8.16 -9.60 1.14
N ILE A 178 -7.53 -9.79 -0.01
CA ILE A 178 -7.45 -8.74 -1.04
C ILE A 178 -8.66 -8.88 -1.95
N HIS A 179 -9.43 -7.81 -2.09
CA HIS A 179 -10.64 -7.80 -2.90
C HIS A 179 -10.71 -6.59 -3.81
N LEU A 180 -11.49 -6.72 -4.89
CA LEU A 180 -11.89 -5.62 -5.74
C LEU A 180 -13.25 -5.10 -5.28
N CYS A 181 -13.34 -3.82 -4.94
CA CYS A 181 -14.61 -3.22 -4.55
C CYS A 181 -15.61 -3.30 -5.73
N PRO A 182 -16.81 -3.86 -5.56
CA PRO A 182 -17.77 -4.00 -6.66
C PRO A 182 -18.25 -2.64 -7.19
N GLU A 183 -18.29 -1.61 -6.34
CA GLU A 183 -18.77 -0.27 -6.68
C GLU A 183 -17.74 0.60 -7.40
N CYS A 184 -16.53 0.73 -6.84
CA CYS A 184 -15.53 1.68 -7.34
C CYS A 184 -14.32 1.00 -8.00
N LYS A 185 -14.28 -0.34 -8.02
CA LYS A 185 -13.19 -1.15 -8.58
C LYS A 185 -11.81 -0.88 -7.94
N THR A 186 -11.78 -0.25 -6.76
CA THR A 186 -10.57 -0.07 -5.97
C THR A 186 -10.19 -1.39 -5.30
N LEU A 187 -8.91 -1.76 -5.38
CA LEU A 187 -8.33 -2.86 -4.62
C LEU A 187 -8.22 -2.45 -3.15
N PHE A 188 -8.68 -3.32 -2.25
CA PHE A 188 -8.61 -3.08 -0.81
C PHE A 188 -8.28 -4.36 -0.05
N LEU A 189 -7.69 -4.19 1.13
CA LEU A 189 -7.48 -5.25 2.10
C LEU A 189 -8.69 -5.27 3.05
N ALA A 190 -9.38 -6.39 3.13
CA ALA A 190 -10.49 -6.57 4.05
C ALA A 190 -9.99 -6.72 5.50
N ASP A 191 -10.60 -5.97 6.42
CA ASP A 191 -10.36 -6.11 7.86
C ASP A 191 -11.24 -7.22 8.46
N ARG A 192 -12.33 -7.58 7.78
CA ARG A 192 -13.28 -8.63 8.18
C ARG A 192 -13.52 -9.61 7.04
N VAL A 193 -13.75 -10.88 7.35
CA VAL A 193 -13.94 -11.98 6.38
C VAL A 193 -15.10 -11.70 5.42
N ASP A 194 -16.14 -11.00 5.86
CA ASP A 194 -17.35 -10.70 5.11
C ASP A 194 -17.33 -9.31 4.44
N GLN A 195 -16.22 -8.58 4.53
CA GLN A 195 -16.13 -7.21 4.01
C GLN A 195 -16.10 -7.20 2.47
N LYS A 196 -17.24 -6.86 1.86
CA LYS A 196 -17.39 -6.78 0.40
C LYS A 196 -17.00 -5.44 -0.23
N PHE A 197 -16.91 -4.38 0.56
CA PHE A 197 -16.68 -3.02 0.06
C PHE A 197 -15.44 -2.39 0.71
N CYS A 198 -14.74 -1.55 -0.06
CA CYS A 198 -13.55 -0.83 0.42
C CYS A 198 -13.87 0.22 1.50
N SER A 199 -15.13 0.69 1.57
CA SER A 199 -15.54 1.74 2.51
C SER A 199 -17.04 1.69 2.80
N PRO A 200 -17.49 2.23 3.95
CA PRO A 200 -18.90 2.40 4.27
C PRO A 200 -19.66 3.21 3.22
N ARG A 201 -19.00 4.19 2.58
CA ARG A 201 -19.58 5.00 1.50
C ARG A 201 -19.96 4.17 0.28
N CYS A 202 -19.09 3.24 -0.13
CA CYS A 202 -19.40 2.32 -1.24
C CYS A 202 -20.53 1.37 -0.85
N GLN A 203 -20.51 0.84 0.38
CA GLN A 203 -21.57 -0.01 0.89
C GLN A 203 -22.94 0.70 0.90
N GLN A 204 -23.01 1.94 1.38
CA GLN A 204 -24.23 2.74 1.39
C GLN A 204 -24.73 3.06 -0.02
N LYS A 205 -23.81 3.29 -0.97
CA LYS A 205 -24.15 3.54 -2.37
C LYS A 205 -24.81 2.32 -3.01
N ASP A 206 -24.22 1.13 -2.87
CA ASP A 206 -24.82 -0.14 -3.34
C ASP A 206 -26.17 -0.40 -2.67
N ALA A 207 -26.27 -0.21 -1.34
CA ALA A 207 -27.53 -0.37 -0.61
C ALA A 207 -28.63 0.58 -1.12
N THR A 208 -28.28 1.83 -1.41
CA THR A 208 -29.20 2.84 -1.95
C THR A 208 -29.65 2.47 -3.36
N LEU A 209 -28.75 1.98 -4.21
CA LEU A 209 -29.09 1.50 -5.54
C LEU A 209 -30.07 0.34 -5.44
N ARG A 210 -29.75 -0.71 -4.68
CA ARG A 210 -30.64 -1.87 -4.44
C ARG A 210 -32.00 -1.50 -3.85
N TYR A 211 -32.06 -0.49 -2.99
CA TYR A 211 -33.32 0.06 -2.50
C TYR A 211 -34.13 0.69 -3.65
N ARG A 212 -33.49 1.54 -4.46
CA ARG A 212 -34.16 2.20 -5.59
C ARG A 212 -34.65 1.21 -6.64
N GLU A 213 -33.90 0.15 -6.97
CA GLU A 213 -34.36 -0.86 -7.94
C GLU A 213 -35.58 -1.61 -7.41
N ARG A 214 -35.54 -2.05 -6.13
CA ARG A 214 -36.67 -2.74 -5.49
C ARG A 214 -37.95 -1.91 -5.41
N HIS A 215 -37.82 -0.60 -5.29
CA HIS A 215 -38.95 0.33 -5.20
C HIS A 215 -39.30 1.02 -6.53
N GLY A 216 -38.73 0.59 -7.66
CA GLY A 216 -39.02 1.16 -8.98
C GLY A 216 -38.63 2.65 -9.12
N LEU A 217 -37.72 3.14 -8.27
CA LEU A 217 -37.29 4.55 -8.23
C LEU A 217 -36.17 4.85 -9.25
N ILE A 218 -35.74 3.86 -10.03
CA ILE A 218 -34.83 4.02 -11.18
C ILE A 218 -35.64 4.34 -12.44
N SER A 219 -36.45 5.40 -12.40
CA SER A 219 -37.01 5.96 -13.63
C SER A 219 -36.10 7.07 -14.14
N GLY A 220 -35.45 6.80 -15.29
CA GLY A 220 -34.43 7.64 -15.90
C GLY A 220 -34.95 8.95 -16.47
N ARG A 221 -35.10 9.98 -15.64
CA ARG A 221 -35.06 11.37 -16.14
C ARG A 221 -33.96 12.16 -15.44
N PRO A 222 -33.07 12.82 -16.18
CA PRO A 222 -32.17 13.81 -15.59
C PRO A 222 -33.05 14.90 -15.00
N ARG A 223 -33.15 14.96 -13.67
CA ARG A 223 -33.73 16.11 -13.00
C ARG A 223 -32.77 17.26 -13.25
N GLY A 224 -33.08 18.05 -14.27
CA GLY A 224 -32.49 19.37 -14.47
C GLY A 224 -32.44 20.05 -13.11
N ARG A 225 -31.21 20.36 -12.68
CA ARG A 225 -30.97 21.19 -11.51
C ARG A 225 -31.84 22.44 -11.68
N PRO A 226 -32.78 22.76 -10.78
CA PRO A 226 -33.49 24.02 -10.87
C PRO A 226 -32.42 25.11 -10.83
N ARG A 227 -32.27 25.84 -11.95
CA ARG A 227 -31.44 27.03 -12.04
C ARG A 227 -31.97 27.96 -10.96
N LYS A 228 -31.13 28.26 -9.98
CA LYS A 228 -31.42 29.18 -8.87
C LYS A 228 -31.86 30.49 -9.51
N THR A 229 -33.16 30.76 -9.53
CA THR A 229 -33.69 32.04 -10.03
C THR A 229 -33.15 33.12 -9.12
N GLU A 230 -32.50 34.07 -9.77
CA GLU A 230 -31.86 35.26 -9.23
C GLU A 230 -32.78 35.97 -8.22
N THR A 231 -32.34 36.06 -6.97
CA THR A 231 -33.03 36.81 -5.92
C THR A 231 -33.07 38.28 -6.33
N GLN A 232 -34.27 38.82 -6.58
CA GLN A 232 -34.46 40.24 -6.84
C GLN A 232 -33.95 41.09 -5.66
N PRO A 233 -33.31 42.25 -5.92
CA PRO A 233 -32.84 43.14 -4.87
C PRO A 233 -34.02 43.80 -4.12
N PRO A 234 -33.89 44.07 -2.82
CA PRO A 234 -34.96 44.64 -2.02
C PRO A 234 -35.29 46.06 -2.46
N LYS A 235 -36.57 46.30 -2.77
CA LYS A 235 -37.11 47.62 -3.08
C LYS A 235 -37.18 48.48 -1.82
N THR A 236 -36.53 49.63 -1.89
CA THR A 236 -36.64 50.77 -0.97
C THR A 236 -38.02 51.41 -0.98
N ALA A 237 -38.57 51.75 0.19
CA ALA A 237 -39.29 53.01 0.50
C ALA A 237 -39.77 52.97 1.98
N LYS A 238 -39.26 53.81 2.90
CA LYS A 238 -39.53 55.25 3.20
C LYS A 238 -40.75 55.48 4.16
N PRO A 239 -40.83 56.63 4.90
CA PRO A 239 -40.88 56.67 6.36
C PRO A 239 -42.15 57.37 6.93
N LYS A 240 -42.31 57.37 8.26
CA LYS A 240 -43.13 58.29 9.11
C LYS A 240 -42.86 57.89 10.57
N GLY A 241 -42.46 58.70 11.55
CA GLY A 241 -42.69 60.12 11.81
C GLY A 241 -43.86 60.29 12.79
N GLY A 242 -43.60 60.49 14.10
CA GLY A 242 -44.65 60.84 15.08
C GLY A 242 -44.24 60.69 16.55
N LYS A 243 -44.35 61.78 17.33
CA LYS A 243 -43.82 62.03 18.69
C LYS A 243 -44.74 61.54 19.83
N HIS A 244 -44.14 61.34 21.02
CA HIS A 244 -44.53 61.82 22.38
C HIS A 244 -43.78 60.92 23.40
N GLY A 245 -42.99 61.37 24.39
CA GLY A 245 -43.02 62.60 25.18
C GLY A 245 -43.58 62.29 26.57
N LYS A 246 -42.72 61.95 27.55
CA LYS A 246 -42.89 62.30 28.99
C LYS A 246 -41.71 61.83 29.84
N SER A 247 -41.03 62.80 30.46
CA SER A 247 -40.24 62.63 31.67
C SER A 247 -41.13 62.74 32.92
N LYS A 248 -40.57 62.29 34.03
CA LYS A 248 -40.82 62.54 35.48
C LYS A 248 -40.60 61.19 36.18
N ARG A 249 -39.88 61.08 37.28
CA ARG A 249 -39.31 62.05 38.21
C ARG A 249 -38.22 61.36 39.01
#